data_AF-A0A1Q7X6H2-F1
#
_entry.id   AF-A0A1Q7X6H2-F1
#
_cell.length_a   1.000
_cell.length_b   1.000
_cell.length_c   1.000
_cell.angle_alpha   90.00
_cell.angle_beta   90.00
_cell.angle_gamma   90.00
#
_symmetry.space_group_name_H-M   'P 1'
#
loop_
_entity.id
_entity.type
_entity.pdbx_description
1 polymer ?
#
loop_
_entity_poly.entity_id
_entity_poly.type
_entity_poly.pdbx_seq_one_letter_code
_entity_poly.pdbx_strand_id
1 'polypeptide(L)'
;MAAEPTQARSDSAASGWRRTKIVATIGPATRSVEKMAELIRAGADVFRLNFSHGGRDDHATSIEMAREAAQLAGREVGLLGDLPGPKLRIDEVEGGVVELRKGSELTLTTGEQMGRPDHLPVSWEGLPDAVSEGDEVYLADGRVRLRVLGAKPGEIRCAVEAGGAVASHQGLNMPGTEVPLPSASHADLNWVDFAVQHGIDLLAVSFVRRAEDLEPVERRVRAGAADIPLIAKIEKPQAAENAEAIIRAALSGIMVARGDLGVEIPIERVPTVQRQLLALAGRHSRPSITATQMLASMVGSPRPTRAEVSDVAGAIFQGTDAVMLSEETAVGEHPVEAVHFMDRIAREAEPDLPYGDWLFNRVAHARSCRGGRAHPQRSHGAASLGAPAKGAGVGGLTQDRDGAPASAPVRGQMRPRRGLDEPANPAGRVRPAREGRGRRPQRRPDRDHRRAPRAGARHESVRGPPGAVGALVPATVGRAVREPAG
;
A
#
# COMPACT_ATOMS: atom_id res chain seq x y z
N MET A 1 -9.46 -39.01 41.51
CA MET A 1 -8.97 -37.63 41.31
C MET A 1 -7.80 -37.72 40.35
N ALA A 2 -8.07 -37.52 39.06
CA ALA A 2 -7.05 -37.59 38.01
C ALA A 2 -6.33 -36.24 37.96
N ALA A 3 -5.00 -36.26 38.04
CA ALA A 3 -4.16 -35.08 37.87
C ALA A 3 -4.19 -34.65 36.39
N GLU A 4 -4.55 -33.40 36.14
CA GLU A 4 -4.46 -32.79 34.82
C GLU A 4 -3.00 -32.68 34.38
N PRO A 5 -2.69 -32.96 33.10
CA PRO A 5 -1.34 -32.75 32.60
C PRO A 5 -1.14 -31.24 32.37
N THR A 6 -0.29 -30.64 33.19
CA THR A 6 0.26 -29.30 32.99
C THR A 6 0.91 -29.24 31.62
N GLN A 7 0.23 -28.63 30.65
CA GLN A 7 0.85 -28.24 29.38
C GLN A 7 1.90 -27.18 29.70
N ALA A 8 3.15 -27.63 29.82
CA ALA A 8 4.30 -26.76 29.66
C ALA A 8 4.20 -26.16 28.26
N ARG A 9 3.64 -24.95 28.16
CA ARG A 9 3.85 -24.10 27.01
C ARG A 9 5.35 -23.90 26.93
N SER A 10 5.98 -24.59 25.98
CA SER A 10 7.33 -24.24 25.60
C SER A 10 7.26 -22.80 25.10
N ASP A 11 7.82 -21.87 25.87
CA ASP A 11 8.27 -20.56 25.40
C ASP A 11 9.41 -20.77 24.40
N SER A 12 9.10 -21.49 23.32
CA SER A 12 9.85 -21.48 22.08
C SER A 12 9.67 -20.08 21.55
N ALA A 13 10.61 -19.20 21.90
CA ALA A 13 10.82 -17.92 21.25
C ALA A 13 10.90 -18.16 19.74
N ALA A 14 9.74 -18.08 19.08
CA ALA A 14 9.63 -18.20 17.64
C ALA A 14 10.43 -17.06 17.04
N SER A 15 11.53 -17.41 16.38
CA SER A 15 12.50 -16.57 15.68
C SER A 15 12.05 -15.12 15.37
N GLY A 16 12.31 -14.21 16.32
CA GLY A 16 12.77 -12.81 16.24
C GLY A 16 12.24 -11.78 15.24
N TRP A 17 11.58 -12.13 14.14
CA TRP A 17 11.31 -11.19 13.04
C TRP A 17 9.91 -11.37 12.43
N ARG A 18 9.12 -10.29 12.44
CA ARG A 18 7.79 -10.21 11.80
C ARG A 18 7.93 -10.21 10.27
N ARG A 19 7.17 -11.05 9.58
CA ARG A 19 7.18 -11.19 8.12
C ARG A 19 6.23 -10.22 7.43
N THR A 20 4.99 -10.09 7.91
CA THR A 20 3.99 -9.17 7.37
C THR A 20 4.46 -7.73 7.57
N LYS A 21 4.40 -6.93 6.50
CA LYS A 21 4.84 -5.53 6.53
C LYS A 21 3.75 -4.60 7.04
N ILE A 22 4.15 -3.50 7.68
CA ILE A 22 3.23 -2.46 8.16
C ILE A 22 3.49 -1.19 7.37
N VAL A 23 2.47 -0.75 6.63
CA VAL A 23 2.44 0.55 5.96
C VAL A 23 1.76 1.54 6.89
N ALA A 24 2.44 2.61 7.28
CA ALA A 24 1.89 3.68 8.11
C ALA A 24 1.76 4.97 7.29
N THR A 25 0.59 5.59 7.29
CA THR A 25 0.38 6.87 6.61
C THR A 25 0.90 8.02 7.46
N ILE A 26 1.71 8.89 6.86
CA ILE A 26 2.21 10.10 7.51
C ILE A 26 1.17 11.21 7.41
N GLY A 27 0.94 11.91 8.52
CA GLY A 27 0.06 13.06 8.60
C GLY A 27 0.39 13.95 9.79
N PRO A 28 -0.48 14.93 10.11
CA PRO A 28 -0.25 15.88 11.20
C PRO A 28 0.14 15.25 12.55
N ALA A 29 -0.43 14.09 12.90
CA ALA A 29 -0.13 13.40 14.16
C ALA A 29 1.28 12.79 14.21
N THR A 30 1.93 12.63 13.06
CA THR A 30 3.18 11.88 12.91
C THR A 30 4.27 12.61 12.14
N ARG A 31 4.04 13.87 11.74
CA ARG A 31 4.98 14.70 10.97
C ARG A 31 6.07 15.34 11.84
N SER A 32 6.86 14.52 12.53
CA SER A 32 8.14 14.92 13.13
C SER A 32 9.14 13.77 13.07
N VAL A 33 10.44 14.06 13.08
CA VAL A 33 11.51 13.05 13.02
C VAL A 33 11.40 12.08 14.20
N GLU A 34 11.17 12.60 15.40
CA GLU A 34 11.06 11.81 16.64
C GLU A 34 9.88 10.85 16.56
N LYS A 35 8.71 11.35 16.12
CA LYS A 35 7.49 10.55 16.03
C LYS A 35 7.60 9.50 14.95
N MET A 36 8.15 9.83 13.78
CA MET A 36 8.45 8.84 12.74
C MET A 36 9.44 7.77 13.22
N ALA A 37 10.46 8.15 13.99
CA ALA A 37 11.41 7.19 14.57
C ALA A 37 10.72 6.28 15.60
N GLU A 38 9.76 6.79 16.37
CA GLU A 38 8.90 5.97 17.24
C GLU A 38 8.05 4.98 16.44
N LEU A 39 7.44 5.39 15.32
CA LEU A 39 6.68 4.48 14.44
C LEU A 39 7.57 3.35 13.89
N ILE A 40 8.78 3.68 13.45
CA ILE A 40 9.74 2.68 12.94
C ILE A 40 10.09 1.69 14.04
N ARG A 41 10.38 2.15 15.27
CA ARG A 41 10.67 1.27 16.41
C ARG A 41 9.45 0.42 16.80
N ALA A 42 8.24 0.97 16.71
CA ALA A 42 7.00 0.26 17.00
C ALA A 42 6.71 -0.85 15.97
N GLY A 43 7.15 -0.69 14.73
CA GLY A 43 7.07 -1.73 13.72
C GLY A 43 6.84 -1.29 12.28
N ALA A 44 6.69 0.01 11.98
CA ALA A 44 6.47 0.48 10.62
C ALA A 44 7.62 0.07 9.68
N ASP A 45 7.29 -0.39 8.48
CA ASP A 45 8.24 -0.77 7.43
C ASP A 45 8.18 0.16 6.22
N VAL A 46 7.03 0.79 5.98
CA VAL A 46 6.80 1.70 4.86
C VAL A 46 6.02 2.90 5.36
N PHE A 47 6.43 4.10 4.95
CA PHE A 47 5.66 5.31 5.12
C PHE A 47 4.91 5.67 3.85
N ARG A 48 3.59 5.78 3.98
CA ARG A 48 2.70 6.24 2.91
C ARG A 48 2.55 7.76 2.97
N LEU A 49 2.79 8.42 1.84
CA LEU A 49 2.54 9.83 1.60
C LEU A 49 1.29 9.95 0.74
N ASN A 50 0.18 10.39 1.33
CA ASN A 50 -1.07 10.56 0.61
C ASN A 50 -1.09 11.92 -0.12
N PHE A 51 -0.84 11.94 -1.43
CA PHE A 51 -0.80 13.17 -2.22
C PHE A 51 -2.16 13.82 -2.45
N SER A 52 -3.26 13.20 -1.98
CA SER A 52 -4.58 13.83 -1.95
C SER A 52 -4.68 14.96 -0.93
N HIS A 53 -3.73 15.03 0.02
CA HIS A 53 -3.69 16.05 1.07
C HIS A 53 -2.29 16.65 1.19
N GLY A 54 -2.20 17.95 1.50
CA GLY A 54 -0.94 18.67 1.65
C GLY A 54 -0.29 19.08 0.31
N GLY A 55 0.59 20.08 0.38
CA GLY A 55 1.33 20.58 -0.78
C GLY A 55 2.61 19.78 -1.06
N ARG A 56 3.25 20.04 -2.20
CA ARG A 56 4.54 19.41 -2.55
C ARG A 56 5.63 19.73 -1.53
N ASP A 57 5.67 20.96 -1.03
CA ASP A 57 6.65 21.39 -0.03
C ASP A 57 6.50 20.60 1.28
N ASP A 58 5.25 20.39 1.73
CA ASP A 58 4.94 19.57 2.91
C ASP A 58 5.43 18.13 2.76
N HIS A 59 5.20 17.54 1.59
CA HIS A 59 5.63 16.17 1.29
C HIS A 59 7.15 16.07 1.14
N ALA A 60 7.81 17.08 0.57
CA ALA A 60 9.27 17.13 0.47
C ALA A 60 9.91 17.13 1.85
N THR A 61 9.42 17.98 2.75
CA THR A 61 9.85 17.99 4.15
C THR A 61 9.57 16.64 4.83
N SER A 62 8.40 16.04 4.59
CA SER A 62 8.06 14.73 5.17
C SER A 62 9.00 13.61 4.71
N ILE A 63 9.47 13.65 3.45
CA ILE A 63 10.45 12.69 2.89
C ILE A 63 11.82 12.84 3.58
N GLU A 64 12.27 14.07 3.78
CA GLU A 64 13.54 14.36 4.48
C GLU A 64 13.48 13.87 5.93
N MET A 65 12.40 14.21 6.64
CA MET A 65 12.17 13.77 8.01
C MET A 65 12.11 12.24 8.12
N ALA A 66 11.45 11.56 7.19
CA ALA A 66 11.35 10.10 7.17
C ALA A 66 12.72 9.43 7.02
N ARG A 67 13.60 9.98 6.17
CA ARG A 67 14.97 9.48 5.98
C ARG A 67 15.84 9.72 7.21
N GLU A 68 15.71 10.89 7.85
CA GLU A 68 16.39 11.18 9.11
C GLU A 68 15.91 10.25 10.24
N ALA A 69 14.60 10.03 10.35
CA ALA A 69 14.01 9.12 11.31
C ALA A 69 14.49 7.67 11.12
N ALA A 70 14.63 7.23 9.87
CA ALA A 70 15.20 5.92 9.52
C ALA A 70 16.65 5.78 10.01
N GLN A 71 17.48 6.82 9.81
CA GLN A 71 18.86 6.85 10.34
C GLN A 71 18.86 6.81 11.87
N LEU A 72 18.02 7.61 12.52
CA LEU A 72 17.92 7.66 13.99
C LEU A 72 17.42 6.33 14.59
N ALA A 73 16.54 5.62 13.90
CA ALA A 73 16.03 4.31 14.31
C ALA A 73 16.98 3.16 13.93
N GLY A 74 18.00 3.41 13.10
CA GLY A 74 18.93 2.40 12.60
C GLY A 74 18.24 1.33 11.73
N ARG A 75 17.15 1.68 11.04
CA ARG A 75 16.36 0.77 10.20
C ARG A 75 15.91 1.49 8.93
N GLU A 76 16.03 0.82 7.79
CA GLU A 76 15.48 1.31 6.53
C GLU A 76 13.94 1.28 6.57
N VAL A 77 13.33 2.28 5.94
CA VAL A 77 11.87 2.41 5.76
C VAL A 77 11.61 2.77 4.30
N GLY A 78 10.66 2.08 3.67
CA GLY A 78 10.25 2.42 2.30
C GLY A 78 9.34 3.64 2.26
N LEU A 79 9.37 4.39 1.17
CA LEU A 79 8.47 5.51 0.90
C LEU A 79 7.49 5.14 -0.21
N LEU A 80 6.20 5.17 0.10
CA LEU A 80 5.10 4.91 -0.83
C LEU A 80 4.35 6.21 -1.11
N GLY A 81 4.47 6.75 -2.33
CA GLY A 81 3.62 7.85 -2.80
C GLY A 81 2.27 7.32 -3.27
N ASP A 82 1.17 7.81 -2.73
CA ASP A 82 -0.19 7.43 -3.13
C ASP A 82 -0.81 8.53 -4.00
N LEU A 83 -0.97 8.24 -5.30
CA LEU A 83 -1.51 9.19 -6.28
C LEU A 83 -3.00 9.44 -6.04
N PRO A 84 -3.49 10.68 -6.10
CA PRO A 84 -4.91 10.99 -5.88
C PRO A 84 -5.84 10.25 -6.84
N GLY A 85 -5.47 10.18 -8.11
CA GLY A 85 -6.31 9.63 -9.17
C GLY A 85 -7.55 10.49 -9.49
N PRO A 86 -8.35 10.06 -10.47
CA PRO A 86 -9.51 10.80 -10.96
C PRO A 86 -10.72 10.65 -10.02
N LYS A 87 -10.67 11.27 -8.83
CA LYS A 87 -11.81 11.28 -7.89
C LYS A 87 -12.73 12.47 -8.18
N LEU A 88 -14.02 12.20 -8.42
CA LEU A 88 -15.04 13.24 -8.48
C LEU A 88 -15.23 13.85 -7.09
N ARG A 89 -15.43 15.15 -7.03
CA ARG A 89 -15.64 15.87 -5.78
C ARG A 89 -16.79 16.87 -5.91
N ILE A 90 -17.38 17.20 -4.77
CA ILE A 90 -18.20 18.40 -4.63
C ILE A 90 -17.26 19.60 -4.58
N ASP A 91 -17.60 20.68 -5.28
CA ASP A 91 -16.83 21.92 -5.21
C ASP A 91 -17.18 22.70 -3.93
N GLU A 92 -16.98 24.02 -3.91
CA GLU A 92 -17.22 24.84 -2.73
C GLU A 92 -18.69 24.89 -2.35
N VAL A 93 -18.99 24.71 -1.06
CA VAL A 93 -20.33 24.84 -0.49
C VAL A 93 -20.38 25.96 0.54
N GLU A 94 -21.55 26.59 0.68
CA GLU A 94 -21.76 27.68 1.62
C GLU A 94 -21.48 27.24 3.06
N GLY A 95 -20.62 27.99 3.75
CA GLY A 95 -20.20 27.67 5.12
C GLY A 95 -19.28 26.45 5.22
N GLY A 96 -18.81 25.90 4.09
CA GLY A 96 -17.91 24.75 4.01
C GLY A 96 -18.56 23.39 4.26
N VAL A 97 -19.78 23.36 4.80
CA VAL A 97 -20.59 22.15 5.01
C VAL A 97 -22.07 22.49 4.84
N VAL A 98 -22.81 21.64 4.13
CA VAL A 98 -24.27 21.72 4.01
C VAL A 98 -24.94 20.43 4.50
N GLU A 99 -26.13 20.56 5.07
CA GLU A 99 -26.93 19.43 5.57
C GLU A 99 -28.04 19.07 4.59
N LEU A 100 -28.00 17.85 4.06
CA LEU A 100 -29.02 17.32 3.15
C LEU A 100 -30.11 16.58 3.93
N ARG A 101 -31.38 16.86 3.63
CA ARG A 101 -32.51 16.22 4.30
C ARG A 101 -33.01 15.01 3.51
N LYS A 102 -33.19 13.88 4.18
CA LYS A 102 -33.82 12.71 3.57
C LYS A 102 -35.20 13.05 3.01
N GLY A 103 -35.46 12.62 1.78
CA GLY A 103 -36.73 12.83 1.07
C GLY A 103 -36.82 14.16 0.33
N SER A 104 -35.84 15.06 0.45
CA SER A 104 -35.79 16.26 -0.38
C SER A 104 -35.22 15.96 -1.77
N GLU A 105 -35.45 16.88 -2.70
CA GLU A 105 -34.73 16.92 -3.97
C GLU A 105 -33.49 17.82 -3.85
N LEU A 106 -32.46 17.48 -4.63
CA LEU A 106 -31.19 18.18 -4.75
C LEU A 106 -30.80 18.20 -6.23
N THR A 107 -30.19 19.29 -6.70
CA THR A 107 -29.62 19.33 -8.05
C THR A 107 -28.08 19.30 -7.98
N LEU A 108 -27.44 18.31 -8.59
CA LEU A 108 -25.99 18.39 -8.84
C LEU A 108 -25.77 19.27 -10.08
N THR A 109 -24.94 20.30 -9.97
CA THR A 109 -24.69 21.25 -11.06
C THR A 109 -23.23 21.20 -11.50
N THR A 110 -22.97 21.46 -12.77
CA THR A 110 -21.59 21.63 -13.26
C THR A 110 -21.29 23.11 -13.49
N GLY A 111 -20.09 23.55 -13.10
CA GLY A 111 -19.63 24.94 -13.25
C GLY A 111 -19.46 25.68 -11.92
N GLU A 112 -18.81 26.84 -11.96
CA GLU A 112 -18.46 27.61 -10.76
C GLU A 112 -19.70 28.25 -10.11
N GLN A 113 -20.29 27.53 -9.16
CA GLN A 113 -21.41 27.98 -8.33
C GLN A 113 -21.15 27.58 -6.88
N MET A 114 -21.55 28.41 -5.92
CA MET A 114 -21.45 28.08 -4.50
C MET A 114 -22.58 27.13 -4.11
N GLY A 115 -22.24 25.93 -3.62
CA GLY A 115 -23.24 24.93 -3.24
C GLY A 115 -24.09 25.31 -2.03
N ARG A 116 -25.34 24.83 -2.03
CA ARG A 116 -26.35 24.97 -0.97
C ARG A 116 -27.12 23.65 -0.80
N PRO A 117 -27.99 23.50 0.21
CA PRO A 117 -28.73 22.25 0.41
C PRO A 117 -29.63 21.79 -0.75
N ASP A 118 -30.03 22.69 -1.65
CA ASP A 118 -30.85 22.41 -2.83
C ASP A 118 -30.05 22.27 -4.14
N HIS A 119 -28.76 22.65 -4.14
CA HIS A 119 -27.87 22.45 -5.28
C HIS A 119 -26.40 22.28 -4.87
N LEU A 120 -25.73 21.27 -5.41
CA LEU A 120 -24.31 21.01 -5.14
C LEU A 120 -23.49 21.04 -6.44
N PRO A 121 -22.45 21.89 -6.52
CA PRO A 121 -21.54 21.91 -7.66
C PRO A 121 -20.64 20.67 -7.66
N VAL A 122 -20.36 20.10 -8.82
CA VAL A 122 -19.46 18.95 -9.00
C VAL A 122 -18.27 19.30 -9.88
N SER A 123 -17.12 18.74 -9.53
CA SER A 123 -15.82 19.07 -10.10
C SER A 123 -15.60 18.63 -11.57
N TRP A 124 -16.59 18.01 -12.22
CA TRP A 124 -16.45 17.49 -13.59
C TRP A 124 -17.69 17.79 -14.44
N GLU A 125 -17.47 18.59 -15.50
CA GLU A 125 -18.54 19.04 -16.41
C GLU A 125 -19.21 17.92 -17.20
N GLY A 126 -18.53 16.78 -17.40
CA GLY A 126 -19.09 15.65 -18.13
C GLY A 126 -20.03 14.76 -17.30
N LEU A 127 -20.26 15.08 -16.01
CA LEU A 127 -21.10 14.24 -15.15
C LEU A 127 -22.52 14.04 -15.67
N PRO A 128 -23.24 15.07 -16.16
CA PRO A 128 -24.62 14.90 -16.64
C PRO A 128 -24.74 13.93 -17.83
N ASP A 129 -23.69 13.80 -18.64
CA ASP A 129 -23.66 12.88 -19.79
C ASP A 129 -23.32 11.44 -19.38
N ALA A 130 -22.76 11.24 -18.19
CA ALA A 130 -22.33 9.93 -17.70
C ALA A 130 -23.41 9.20 -16.90
N VAL A 131 -24.49 9.88 -16.49
CA VAL A 131 -25.50 9.33 -15.56
C VAL A 131 -26.82 9.01 -16.24
N SER A 132 -27.51 7.99 -15.74
CA SER A 132 -28.86 7.61 -16.16
C SER A 132 -29.87 7.77 -15.02
N GLU A 133 -31.16 7.92 -15.36
CA GLU A 133 -32.24 7.88 -14.36
C GLU A 133 -32.21 6.55 -13.60
N GLY A 134 -32.27 6.63 -12.27
CA GLY A 134 -32.15 5.48 -11.37
C GLY A 134 -30.74 5.21 -10.84
N ASP A 135 -29.70 5.85 -11.40
CA ASP A 135 -28.32 5.69 -10.92
C ASP A 135 -28.17 6.19 -9.47
N GLU A 136 -27.21 5.59 -8.76
CA GLU A 136 -26.85 5.95 -7.39
C GLU A 136 -25.69 6.93 -7.38
N VAL A 137 -25.80 7.99 -6.58
CA VAL A 137 -24.69 8.88 -6.28
C VAL A 137 -24.45 8.88 -4.78
N TYR A 138 -23.23 8.53 -4.39
CA TYR A 138 -22.80 8.44 -3.01
C TYR A 138 -21.88 9.60 -2.67
N LEU A 139 -22.13 10.21 -1.51
CA LEU A 139 -21.33 11.29 -0.94
C LEU A 139 -20.93 10.91 0.48
N ALA A 140 -19.93 11.60 1.03
CA ALA A 140 -19.46 11.38 2.40
C ALA A 140 -19.09 9.91 2.67
N ASP A 141 -18.43 9.27 1.70
CA ASP A 141 -17.98 7.87 1.74
C ASP A 141 -19.16 6.89 1.91
N GLY A 142 -20.25 7.14 1.18
CA GLY A 142 -21.45 6.30 1.15
C GLY A 142 -22.48 6.59 2.25
N ARG A 143 -22.21 7.55 3.16
CA ARG A 143 -23.17 7.94 4.21
C ARG A 143 -24.37 8.71 3.68
N VAL A 144 -24.15 9.55 2.67
CA VAL A 144 -25.19 10.29 1.97
C VAL A 144 -25.45 9.60 0.65
N ARG A 145 -26.73 9.29 0.38
CA ARG A 145 -27.15 8.57 -0.82
C ARG A 145 -28.20 9.34 -1.58
N LEU A 146 -27.92 9.53 -2.86
CA LEU A 146 -28.79 10.19 -3.82
C LEU A 146 -29.23 9.20 -4.90
N ARG A 147 -30.44 9.39 -5.42
CA ARG A 147 -30.99 8.69 -6.58
C ARG A 147 -31.18 9.66 -7.72
N VAL A 148 -30.59 9.41 -8.87
CA VAL A 148 -30.79 10.25 -10.06
C VAL A 148 -32.24 10.14 -10.54
N LEU A 149 -32.93 11.28 -10.63
CA LEU A 149 -34.28 11.44 -11.18
C LEU A 149 -34.26 11.87 -12.65
N GLY A 150 -33.11 12.31 -13.14
CA GLY A 150 -32.89 12.67 -14.54
C GLY A 150 -31.82 13.74 -14.70
N ALA A 151 -31.18 13.77 -15.86
CA ALA A 151 -30.12 14.71 -16.20
C ALA A 151 -30.51 15.61 -17.37
N LYS A 152 -29.99 16.83 -17.36
CA LYS A 152 -30.02 17.84 -18.43
C LYS A 152 -28.61 18.41 -18.58
N PRO A 153 -28.31 19.13 -19.68
CA PRO A 153 -27.02 19.81 -19.81
C PRO A 153 -26.73 20.68 -18.57
N GLY A 154 -25.66 20.32 -17.86
CA GLY A 154 -25.17 21.00 -16.66
C GLY A 154 -25.90 20.75 -15.35
N GLU A 155 -26.96 19.93 -15.33
CA GLU A 155 -27.80 19.71 -14.14
C GLU A 155 -28.25 18.24 -14.02
N ILE A 156 -28.14 17.67 -12.83
CA ILE A 156 -28.62 16.33 -12.50
C ILE A 156 -29.55 16.45 -11.31
N ARG A 157 -30.83 16.15 -11.51
CA ARG A 157 -31.81 16.17 -10.41
C ARG A 157 -31.74 14.84 -9.67
N CYS A 158 -31.72 14.92 -8.35
CA CYS A 158 -31.58 13.77 -7.48
C CYS A 158 -32.59 13.81 -6.33
N ALA A 159 -33.08 12.64 -5.92
CA ALA A 159 -33.76 12.47 -4.64
C ALA A 159 -32.76 12.07 -3.56
N VAL A 160 -32.84 12.69 -2.38
CA VAL A 160 -32.00 12.36 -1.23
C VAL A 160 -32.60 11.15 -0.51
N GLU A 161 -32.07 9.95 -0.76
CA GLU A 161 -32.54 8.73 -0.09
C GLU A 161 -32.00 8.59 1.34
N ALA A 162 -30.77 9.05 1.57
CA ALA A 162 -30.14 9.17 2.88
C ALA A 162 -29.44 10.53 2.97
N GLY A 163 -29.88 11.35 3.92
CA GLY A 163 -29.35 12.70 4.16
C GLY A 163 -28.18 12.72 5.13
N GLY A 164 -27.59 13.90 5.32
CA GLY A 164 -26.46 14.14 6.21
C GLY A 164 -25.57 15.28 5.71
N ALA A 165 -24.48 15.52 6.45
CA ALA A 165 -23.49 16.55 6.15
C ALA A 165 -22.68 16.23 4.88
N VAL A 166 -22.53 17.22 4.00
CA VAL A 166 -21.64 17.20 2.84
C VAL A 166 -20.74 18.42 2.90
N ALA A 167 -19.43 18.20 2.95
CA ALA A 167 -18.42 19.26 3.01
C ALA A 167 -17.92 19.68 1.61
N SER A 168 -17.32 20.87 1.50
CA SER A 168 -16.54 21.24 0.32
C SER A 168 -15.47 20.19 0.02
N HIS A 169 -15.19 19.93 -1.26
CA HIS A 169 -14.18 18.98 -1.72
C HIS A 169 -14.46 17.52 -1.34
N GLN A 170 -15.65 17.21 -0.80
CA GLN A 170 -16.04 15.85 -0.42
C GLN A 170 -16.09 14.95 -1.65
N GLY A 171 -15.58 13.72 -1.50
CA GLY A 171 -15.61 12.73 -2.57
C GLY A 171 -17.03 12.35 -3.00
N LEU A 172 -17.20 12.20 -4.31
CA LEU A 172 -18.39 11.70 -4.97
C LEU A 172 -18.08 10.36 -5.64
N ASN A 173 -18.93 9.37 -5.38
CA ASN A 173 -18.84 8.03 -5.95
C ASN A 173 -20.12 7.71 -6.72
N MET A 174 -19.98 6.94 -7.79
CA MET A 174 -21.08 6.53 -8.65
C MET A 174 -21.04 5.01 -8.89
N PRO A 175 -21.53 4.21 -7.93
CA PRO A 175 -21.52 2.76 -8.05
C PRO A 175 -22.32 2.31 -9.27
N GLY A 176 -21.70 1.46 -10.11
CA GLY A 176 -22.35 0.91 -11.30
C GLY A 176 -22.35 1.82 -12.54
N THR A 177 -21.98 3.09 -12.40
CA THR A 177 -21.87 4.02 -13.53
C THR A 177 -20.42 4.10 -14.03
N GLU A 178 -20.21 3.93 -15.33
CA GLU A 178 -18.88 4.08 -15.93
C GLU A 178 -18.58 5.56 -16.24
N VAL A 179 -17.76 6.18 -15.39
CA VAL A 179 -17.32 7.56 -15.58
C VAL A 179 -16.06 7.57 -16.47
N PRO A 180 -16.09 8.16 -17.68
CA PRO A 180 -14.98 8.13 -18.65
C PRO A 180 -13.83 9.10 -18.30
N LEU A 181 -13.42 9.16 -17.03
CA LEU A 181 -12.24 9.93 -16.63
C LEU A 181 -10.94 9.20 -17.01
N PRO A 182 -9.87 9.92 -17.37
CA PRO A 182 -8.55 9.33 -17.58
C PRO A 182 -8.04 8.70 -16.27
N SER A 183 -7.30 7.60 -16.36
CA SER A 183 -6.79 6.88 -15.18
C SER A 183 -5.76 7.66 -14.36
N ALA A 184 -5.05 8.58 -15.01
CA ALA A 184 -4.15 9.53 -14.37
C ALA A 184 -4.40 10.93 -14.95
N SER A 185 -4.70 11.87 -14.08
CA SER A 185 -4.86 13.28 -14.43
C SER A 185 -3.50 13.94 -14.70
N HIS A 186 -3.50 15.14 -15.30
CA HIS A 186 -2.29 15.96 -15.40
C HIS A 186 -1.69 16.27 -14.03
N ALA A 187 -2.54 16.46 -13.01
CA ALA A 187 -2.09 16.66 -11.63
C ALA A 187 -1.37 15.43 -11.08
N ASP A 188 -1.88 14.22 -11.34
CA ASP A 188 -1.23 12.96 -10.97
C ASP A 188 0.14 12.82 -11.63
N LEU A 189 0.26 13.13 -12.93
CA LEU A 189 1.54 13.05 -13.63
C LEU A 189 2.58 14.03 -13.08
N ASN A 190 2.16 15.19 -12.57
CA ASN A 190 3.06 16.10 -11.86
C ASN A 190 3.48 15.55 -10.49
N TRP A 191 2.64 14.75 -9.82
CA TRP A 191 3.04 14.02 -8.61
C TRP A 191 4.02 12.88 -8.90
N VAL A 192 3.93 12.25 -10.08
CA VAL A 192 4.94 11.30 -10.55
C VAL A 192 6.29 12.00 -10.71
N ASP A 193 6.33 13.20 -11.27
CA ASP A 193 7.57 13.98 -11.40
C ASP A 193 8.18 14.32 -10.04
N PHE A 194 7.34 14.74 -9.10
CA PHE A 194 7.74 14.97 -7.73
C PHE A 194 8.33 13.68 -7.11
N ALA A 195 7.66 12.54 -7.28
CA ALA A 195 8.14 11.26 -6.76
C ALA A 195 9.50 10.85 -7.34
N VAL A 196 9.71 11.07 -8.65
CA VAL A 196 11.01 10.86 -9.32
C VAL A 196 12.08 11.79 -8.75
N GLN A 197 11.79 13.09 -8.65
CA GLN A 197 12.73 14.09 -8.16
C GLN A 197 13.17 13.82 -6.71
N HIS A 198 12.25 13.38 -5.86
CA HIS A 198 12.52 13.17 -4.45
C HIS A 198 12.94 11.74 -4.10
N GLY A 199 12.96 10.81 -5.06
CA GLY A 199 13.40 9.43 -4.86
C GLY A 199 12.45 8.63 -3.97
N ILE A 200 11.17 8.62 -4.33
CA ILE A 200 10.14 7.74 -3.75
C ILE A 200 10.37 6.29 -4.20
N ASP A 201 10.18 5.33 -3.29
CA ASP A 201 10.51 3.92 -3.53
C ASP A 201 9.39 3.15 -4.24
N LEU A 202 8.12 3.54 -4.04
CA LEU A 202 6.94 2.90 -4.61
C LEU A 202 5.86 3.95 -4.93
N LEU A 203 5.08 3.72 -5.99
CA LEU A 203 3.91 4.53 -6.30
C LEU A 203 2.64 3.69 -6.31
N ALA A 204 1.62 4.09 -5.54
CA ALA A 204 0.29 3.52 -5.62
C ALA A 204 -0.57 4.33 -6.60
N VAL A 205 -1.21 3.63 -7.55
CA VAL A 205 -2.07 4.23 -8.57
C VAL A 205 -3.52 3.99 -8.18
N SER A 206 -4.26 5.06 -7.91
CA SER A 206 -5.68 5.03 -7.50
C SER A 206 -6.63 4.79 -8.67
N PHE A 207 -7.80 4.24 -8.38
CA PHE A 207 -8.94 4.03 -9.27
C PHE A 207 -8.62 3.29 -10.57
N VAL A 208 -7.64 2.38 -10.53
CA VAL A 208 -7.32 1.48 -11.65
C VAL A 208 -8.55 0.65 -11.97
N ARG A 209 -8.94 0.53 -13.24
CA ARG A 209 -10.05 -0.32 -13.71
C ARG A 209 -9.60 -1.44 -14.63
N ARG A 210 -8.49 -1.23 -15.34
CA ARG A 210 -7.88 -2.16 -16.30
C ARG A 210 -6.35 -2.03 -16.30
N ALA A 211 -5.65 -2.96 -16.94
CA ALA A 211 -4.19 -2.99 -16.95
C ALA A 211 -3.57 -1.74 -17.62
N GLU A 212 -4.22 -1.24 -18.67
CA GLU A 212 -3.80 -0.10 -19.48
C GLU A 212 -3.78 1.21 -18.67
N ASP A 213 -4.54 1.27 -17.57
CA ASP A 213 -4.63 2.45 -16.72
C ASP A 213 -3.30 2.79 -16.02
N LEU A 214 -2.39 1.80 -15.90
CA LEU A 214 -1.05 1.97 -15.32
C LEU A 214 -0.06 2.59 -16.30
N GLU A 215 -0.28 2.41 -17.61
CA GLU A 215 0.67 2.78 -18.66
C GLU A 215 1.08 4.27 -18.64
N PRO A 216 0.15 5.25 -18.45
CA PRO A 216 0.52 6.66 -18.41
C PRO A 216 1.51 6.98 -17.29
N VAL A 217 1.31 6.38 -16.11
CA VAL A 217 2.18 6.56 -14.93
C VAL A 217 3.53 5.92 -15.19
N GLU A 218 3.57 4.67 -15.67
CA GLU A 218 4.83 3.99 -16.01
C GLU A 218 5.64 4.77 -17.05
N ARG A 219 4.98 5.28 -18.09
CA ARG A 219 5.62 6.07 -19.14
C ARG A 219 6.24 7.34 -18.57
N ARG A 220 5.55 8.02 -17.64
CA ARG A 220 6.05 9.24 -17.00
C ARG A 220 7.24 8.96 -16.08
N VAL A 221 7.20 7.88 -15.30
CA VAL A 221 8.33 7.41 -14.46
C VAL A 221 9.57 7.16 -15.33
N ARG A 222 9.42 6.40 -16.42
CA ARG A 222 10.53 6.11 -17.36
C ARG A 222 11.05 7.36 -18.04
N ALA A 223 10.17 8.30 -18.42
CA ALA A 223 10.57 9.58 -19.01
C ALA A 223 11.39 10.43 -18.01
N GLY A 224 11.13 10.30 -16.72
CA GLY A 224 11.95 10.86 -15.64
C GLY A 224 13.26 10.11 -15.36
N ALA A 225 13.60 9.09 -16.17
CA ALA A 225 14.77 8.23 -16.01
C ALA A 225 14.83 7.48 -14.66
N ALA A 226 13.67 7.18 -14.07
CA ALA A 226 13.54 6.36 -12.86
C ALA A 226 12.87 5.01 -13.18
N ASP A 227 12.93 4.10 -12.21
CA ASP A 227 12.29 2.77 -12.26
C ASP A 227 11.52 2.53 -10.96
N ILE A 228 10.57 3.42 -10.67
CA ILE A 228 9.72 3.35 -9.47
C ILE A 228 8.65 2.27 -9.70
N PRO A 229 8.61 1.19 -8.90
CA PRO A 229 7.60 0.15 -9.04
C PRO A 229 6.19 0.66 -8.68
N LEU A 230 5.19 0.25 -9.48
CA LEU A 230 3.79 0.64 -9.28
C LEU A 230 3.00 -0.43 -8.52
N ILE A 231 2.13 0.02 -7.61
CA ILE A 231 1.11 -0.76 -6.91
C ILE A 231 -0.26 -0.35 -7.44
N ALA A 232 -1.01 -1.28 -8.02
CA ALA A 232 -2.37 -0.99 -8.49
C ALA A 232 -3.37 -1.05 -7.34
N LYS A 233 -4.11 0.04 -7.09
CA LYS A 233 -5.16 0.07 -6.07
C LYS A 233 -6.46 -0.47 -6.65
N ILE A 234 -6.99 -1.52 -6.03
CA ILE A 234 -8.25 -2.16 -6.39
C ILE A 234 -9.36 -1.51 -5.58
N GLU A 235 -9.94 -0.46 -6.16
CA GLU A 235 -10.97 0.42 -5.55
C GLU A 235 -12.30 0.38 -6.31
N LYS A 236 -12.28 -0.12 -7.55
CA LYS A 236 -13.43 -0.14 -8.45
C LYS A 236 -13.90 -1.58 -8.72
N PRO A 237 -15.20 -1.82 -8.93
CA PRO A 237 -15.73 -3.14 -9.27
C PRO A 237 -15.05 -3.73 -10.52
N GLN A 238 -14.86 -2.90 -11.55
CA GLN A 238 -14.18 -3.27 -12.79
C GLN A 238 -12.74 -3.74 -12.54
N ALA A 239 -12.07 -3.14 -11.55
CA ALA A 239 -10.73 -3.53 -11.15
C ALA A 239 -10.70 -4.92 -10.52
N ALA A 240 -11.72 -5.25 -9.71
CA ALA A 240 -11.86 -6.57 -9.12
C ALA A 240 -12.19 -7.63 -10.18
N GLU A 241 -13.01 -7.29 -11.18
CA GLU A 241 -13.33 -8.16 -12.32
C GLU A 241 -12.12 -8.39 -13.24
N ASN A 242 -11.36 -7.34 -13.51
CA ASN A 242 -10.15 -7.37 -14.35
C ASN A 242 -8.86 -7.68 -13.55
N ALA A 243 -8.99 -8.11 -12.29
CA ALA A 243 -7.87 -8.19 -11.35
C ALA A 243 -6.71 -9.03 -11.88
N GLU A 244 -6.98 -10.12 -12.59
CA GLU A 244 -5.92 -10.98 -13.10
C GLU A 244 -5.03 -10.28 -14.14
N ALA A 245 -5.62 -9.48 -15.03
CA ALA A 245 -4.88 -8.69 -16.01
C ALA A 245 -4.09 -7.57 -15.32
N ILE A 246 -4.73 -6.88 -14.37
CA ILE A 246 -4.11 -5.81 -13.58
C ILE A 246 -2.92 -6.35 -12.78
N ILE A 247 -3.07 -7.48 -12.06
CA ILE A 247 -2.01 -8.13 -11.28
C ILE A 247 -0.84 -8.55 -12.17
N ARG A 248 -1.11 -8.98 -13.40
CA ARG A 248 -0.05 -9.31 -14.37
C ARG A 248 0.72 -8.08 -14.85
N ALA A 249 0.04 -6.95 -15.03
CA ALA A 249 0.66 -5.68 -15.43
C ALA A 249 1.38 -4.98 -14.26
N ALA A 250 0.74 -4.91 -13.09
CA ALA A 250 1.27 -4.36 -11.85
C ALA A 250 2.27 -5.32 -11.20
N LEU A 251 3.45 -5.44 -11.81
CA LEU A 251 4.46 -6.41 -11.40
C LEU A 251 4.88 -6.27 -9.93
N SER A 252 4.77 -5.06 -9.38
CA SER A 252 5.18 -4.73 -8.01
C SER A 252 4.11 -5.02 -6.96
N GLY A 253 2.86 -5.25 -7.36
CA GLY A 253 1.79 -5.67 -6.44
C GLY A 253 0.48 -4.92 -6.60
N ILE A 254 -0.45 -5.27 -5.71
CA ILE A 254 -1.77 -4.64 -5.61
C ILE A 254 -2.03 -4.14 -4.19
N MET A 255 -2.93 -3.17 -4.06
CA MET A 255 -3.50 -2.75 -2.79
C MET A 255 -5.01 -2.95 -2.83
N VAL A 256 -5.54 -3.75 -1.93
CA VAL A 256 -6.98 -3.90 -1.73
C VAL A 256 -7.44 -2.74 -0.85
N ALA A 257 -7.90 -1.66 -1.49
CA ALA A 257 -8.31 -0.42 -0.83
C ALA A 257 -9.80 -0.47 -0.49
N ARG A 258 -10.09 -0.99 0.71
CA ARG A 258 -11.43 -1.42 1.13
C ARG A 258 -12.40 -0.27 1.37
N GLY A 259 -11.88 0.92 1.66
CA GLY A 259 -12.67 2.14 1.83
C GLY A 259 -13.44 2.46 0.56
N ASP A 260 -12.74 2.91 -0.49
CA ASP A 260 -13.37 3.22 -1.77
C ASP A 260 -14.06 1.99 -2.39
N LEU A 261 -13.47 0.78 -2.30
CA LEU A 261 -14.12 -0.42 -2.81
C LEU A 261 -15.47 -0.70 -2.12
N GLY A 262 -15.56 -0.54 -0.80
CA GLY A 262 -16.79 -0.76 -0.04
C GLY A 262 -17.87 0.30 -0.25
N VAL A 263 -17.53 1.43 -0.87
CA VAL A 263 -18.48 2.41 -1.37
C VAL A 263 -19.04 1.99 -2.74
N GLU A 264 -18.23 1.29 -3.55
CA GLU A 264 -18.56 0.95 -4.94
C GLU A 264 -19.19 -0.44 -5.14
N ILE A 265 -19.04 -1.35 -4.17
CA ILE A 265 -19.72 -2.64 -4.12
C ILE A 265 -20.47 -2.79 -2.80
N PRO A 266 -21.51 -3.65 -2.72
CA PRO A 266 -22.15 -3.96 -1.44
C PRO A 266 -21.11 -4.36 -0.38
N ILE A 267 -21.16 -3.71 0.78
CA ILE A 267 -20.12 -3.80 1.81
C ILE A 267 -19.90 -5.24 2.29
N GLU A 268 -20.96 -6.06 2.34
CA GLU A 268 -20.90 -7.47 2.70
C GLU A 268 -20.15 -8.34 1.66
N ARG A 269 -19.97 -7.85 0.43
CA ARG A 269 -19.16 -8.53 -0.61
C ARG A 269 -17.67 -8.26 -0.47
N VAL A 270 -17.27 -7.15 0.17
CA VAL A 270 -15.86 -6.72 0.29
C VAL A 270 -14.95 -7.81 0.87
N PRO A 271 -15.30 -8.53 1.96
CA PRO A 271 -14.45 -9.59 2.49
C PRO A 271 -14.23 -10.75 1.51
N THR A 272 -15.26 -11.07 0.70
CA THR A 272 -15.16 -12.12 -0.31
C THR A 272 -14.23 -11.70 -1.46
N VAL A 273 -14.39 -10.46 -1.94
CA VAL A 273 -13.54 -9.90 -3.00
C VAL A 273 -12.09 -9.79 -2.54
N GLN A 274 -11.83 -9.28 -1.33
CA GLN A 274 -10.49 -9.24 -0.72
C GLN A 274 -9.83 -10.62 -0.76
N ARG A 275 -10.51 -11.66 -0.23
CA ARG A 275 -9.96 -13.02 -0.21
C ARG A 275 -9.60 -13.52 -1.62
N GLN A 276 -10.44 -13.23 -2.61
CA GLN A 276 -10.19 -13.61 -4.01
C GLN A 276 -8.97 -12.88 -4.57
N LEU A 277 -8.84 -11.57 -4.32
CA LEU A 277 -7.73 -10.74 -4.78
C LEU A 277 -6.39 -11.18 -4.15
N LEU A 278 -6.36 -11.43 -2.84
CA LEU A 278 -5.15 -11.90 -2.15
C LEU A 278 -4.71 -13.28 -2.64
N ALA A 279 -5.67 -14.19 -2.86
CA ALA A 279 -5.37 -15.50 -3.43
C ALA A 279 -4.82 -15.38 -4.86
N LEU A 280 -5.39 -14.48 -5.67
CA LEU A 280 -4.97 -14.25 -7.05
C LEU A 280 -3.58 -13.61 -7.13
N ALA A 281 -3.31 -12.60 -6.31
CA ALA A 281 -1.99 -11.97 -6.19
C ALA A 281 -0.93 -13.00 -5.79
N GLY A 282 -1.24 -13.83 -4.78
CA GLY A 282 -0.39 -14.94 -4.35
C GLY A 282 -0.08 -15.94 -5.47
N ARG A 283 -1.08 -16.29 -6.29
CA ARG A 283 -0.89 -17.18 -7.47
C ARG A 283 0.07 -16.62 -8.51
N HIS A 284 0.13 -15.30 -8.63
CA HIS A 284 1.02 -14.60 -9.55
C HIS A 284 2.33 -14.14 -8.89
N SER A 285 2.59 -14.51 -7.64
CA SER A 285 3.75 -14.03 -6.87
C SER A 285 3.85 -12.50 -6.84
N ARG A 286 2.70 -11.83 -6.73
CA ARG A 286 2.61 -10.37 -6.63
C ARG A 286 2.34 -9.99 -5.18
N PRO A 287 3.10 -9.03 -4.62
CA PRO A 287 2.82 -8.49 -3.30
C PRO A 287 1.40 -7.92 -3.21
N SER A 288 0.82 -8.02 -2.04
CA SER A 288 -0.52 -7.52 -1.76
C SER A 288 -0.57 -6.75 -0.45
N ILE A 289 -1.27 -5.61 -0.48
CA ILE A 289 -1.47 -4.74 0.68
C ILE A 289 -2.96 -4.72 1.01
N THR A 290 -3.34 -5.07 2.24
CA THR A 290 -4.73 -4.88 2.73
C THR A 290 -4.82 -3.53 3.44
N ALA A 291 -5.73 -2.67 2.95
CA ALA A 291 -5.77 -1.26 3.31
C ALA A 291 -7.14 -0.79 3.81
N THR A 292 -7.08 0.28 4.62
CA THR A 292 -8.21 1.07 5.16
C THR A 292 -9.01 0.37 6.25
N GLN A 293 -9.31 1.08 7.34
CA GLN A 293 -10.15 0.64 8.47
C GLN A 293 -9.72 -0.70 9.10
N MET A 294 -8.41 -0.94 9.19
CA MET A 294 -7.88 -2.15 9.82
C MET A 294 -7.95 -2.04 11.35
N LEU A 295 -7.66 -0.85 11.91
CA LEU A 295 -7.75 -0.55 13.35
C LEU A 295 -8.48 0.81 13.55
N ALA A 296 -9.55 1.07 12.80
CA ALA A 296 -10.21 2.37 12.70
C ALA A 296 -10.54 3.04 14.04
N SER A 297 -11.00 2.27 15.04
CA SER A 297 -11.32 2.77 16.37
C SER A 297 -10.12 3.38 17.08
N MET A 298 -8.89 2.99 16.70
CA MET A 298 -7.66 3.50 17.28
C MET A 298 -7.31 4.93 16.89
N VAL A 299 -8.09 5.55 16.00
CA VAL A 299 -8.03 7.00 15.77
C VAL A 299 -8.31 7.77 17.08
N GLY A 300 -9.28 7.32 17.89
CA GLY A 300 -9.64 7.97 19.16
C GLY A 300 -9.63 7.04 20.38
N SER A 301 -9.13 5.81 20.23
CA SER A 301 -9.05 4.82 21.30
C SER A 301 -7.65 4.23 21.42
N PRO A 302 -7.08 4.07 22.62
CA PRO A 302 -5.77 3.45 22.77
C PRO A 302 -5.78 1.93 22.55
N ARG A 303 -6.96 1.33 22.29
CA ARG A 303 -7.11 -0.10 22.04
C ARG A 303 -8.09 -0.37 20.90
N PRO A 304 -7.82 -1.38 20.06
CA PRO A 304 -8.75 -1.78 19.02
C PRO A 304 -9.87 -2.66 19.59
N THR A 305 -10.94 -2.78 18.81
CA THR A 305 -12.02 -3.74 19.04
C THR A 305 -11.59 -5.16 18.71
N ARG A 306 -12.36 -6.15 19.18
CA ARG A 306 -12.14 -7.56 18.83
C ARG A 306 -12.36 -7.83 17.33
N ALA A 307 -13.28 -7.09 16.70
CA ALA A 307 -13.57 -7.21 15.28
C ALA A 307 -12.36 -6.77 14.44
N GLU A 308 -11.73 -5.65 14.77
CA GLU A 308 -10.54 -5.14 14.10
C GLU A 308 -9.33 -6.06 14.26
N VAL A 309 -9.11 -6.60 15.46
CA VAL A 309 -8.06 -7.62 15.67
C VAL A 309 -8.30 -8.85 14.79
N SER A 310 -9.56 -9.30 14.70
CA SER A 310 -9.93 -10.44 13.85
C SER A 310 -9.80 -10.14 12.36
N ASP A 311 -10.07 -8.91 11.93
CA ASP A 311 -9.93 -8.45 10.55
C ASP A 311 -8.45 -8.45 10.12
N VAL A 312 -7.58 -7.87 10.95
CA VAL A 312 -6.13 -7.84 10.70
C VAL A 312 -5.56 -9.27 10.63
N ALA A 313 -5.85 -10.10 11.62
CA ALA A 313 -5.41 -11.50 11.63
C ALA A 313 -5.98 -12.27 10.41
N GLY A 314 -7.25 -12.03 10.07
CA GLY A 314 -7.90 -12.62 8.91
C GLY A 314 -7.20 -12.27 7.59
N ALA A 315 -6.80 -11.02 7.39
CA ALA A 315 -6.05 -10.59 6.21
C ALA A 315 -4.68 -11.29 6.12
N ILE A 316 -4.00 -11.46 7.26
CA ILE A 316 -2.73 -12.19 7.35
C ILE A 316 -2.92 -13.68 7.01
N PHE A 317 -3.94 -14.34 7.58
CA PHE A 317 -4.29 -15.73 7.26
C PHE A 317 -4.65 -15.94 5.79
N GLN A 318 -5.18 -14.91 5.12
CA GLN A 318 -5.45 -14.91 3.68
C GLN A 318 -4.20 -14.69 2.82
N GLY A 319 -3.08 -14.34 3.45
CA GLY A 319 -1.77 -14.19 2.80
C GLY A 319 -1.45 -12.80 2.30
N THR A 320 -2.02 -11.76 2.90
CA THR A 320 -1.57 -10.38 2.64
C THR A 320 -0.09 -10.23 3.01
N ASP A 321 0.68 -9.52 2.18
CA ASP A 321 2.10 -9.27 2.41
C ASP A 321 2.32 -8.05 3.31
N ALA A 322 1.39 -7.09 3.26
CA ALA A 322 1.38 -5.92 4.11
C ALA A 322 -0.03 -5.52 4.57
N VAL A 323 -0.09 -4.93 5.75
CA VAL A 323 -1.29 -4.32 6.32
C VAL A 323 -1.04 -2.82 6.47
N MET A 324 -2.07 -2.00 6.22
CA MET A 324 -1.92 -0.55 6.17
C MET A 324 -2.79 0.16 7.21
N LEU A 325 -2.18 1.13 7.90
CA LEU A 325 -2.81 2.13 8.75
C LEU A 325 -2.95 3.44 7.97
N SER A 326 -4.16 3.98 7.95
CA SER A 326 -4.54 5.19 7.21
C SER A 326 -4.68 6.37 8.19
N GLU A 327 -5.90 6.65 8.64
CA GLU A 327 -6.19 7.75 9.57
C GLU A 327 -5.56 7.51 10.94
N GLU A 328 -5.46 6.24 11.34
CA GLU A 328 -4.92 5.80 12.63
C GLU A 328 -3.52 6.40 12.91
N THR A 329 -2.68 6.51 11.88
CA THR A 329 -1.33 7.09 11.99
C THR A 329 -1.23 8.51 11.42
N ALA A 330 -2.13 8.91 10.53
CA ALA A 330 -2.07 10.23 9.92
C ALA A 330 -2.58 11.32 10.87
N VAL A 331 -3.71 11.09 11.54
CA VAL A 331 -4.43 12.09 12.36
C VAL A 331 -4.86 11.56 13.72
N GLY A 332 -4.76 10.26 13.97
CA GLY A 332 -5.18 9.64 15.21
C GLY A 332 -4.42 10.10 16.45
N GLU A 333 -5.06 9.95 17.61
CA GLU A 333 -4.53 10.29 18.94
C GLU A 333 -3.49 9.28 19.43
N HIS A 334 -3.51 8.05 18.89
CA HIS A 334 -2.67 6.92 19.33
C HIS A 334 -1.88 6.27 18.18
N PRO A 335 -1.10 7.03 17.39
CA PRO A 335 -0.52 6.54 16.15
C PRO A 335 0.57 5.48 16.37
N VAL A 336 1.37 5.61 17.44
CA VAL A 336 2.45 4.66 17.76
C VAL A 336 1.86 3.36 18.31
N GLU A 337 0.84 3.46 19.16
CA GLU A 337 0.12 2.32 19.72
C GLU A 337 -0.60 1.53 18.63
N ALA A 338 -1.18 2.20 17.63
CA ALA A 338 -1.80 1.53 16.49
C ALA A 338 -0.80 0.67 15.71
N VAL A 339 0.39 1.20 15.41
CA VAL A 339 1.47 0.42 14.77
C VAL A 339 1.91 -0.74 15.66
N HIS A 340 2.05 -0.51 16.97
CA HIS A 340 2.46 -1.53 17.91
C HIS A 340 1.43 -2.68 18.03
N PHE A 341 0.12 -2.36 18.02
CA PHE A 341 -0.93 -3.37 17.99
C PHE A 341 -0.92 -4.15 16.68
N MET A 342 -0.73 -3.48 15.54
CA MET A 342 -0.60 -4.13 14.24
C MET A 342 0.58 -5.13 14.22
N ASP A 343 1.75 -4.75 14.76
CA ASP A 343 2.91 -5.63 14.92
C ASP A 343 2.61 -6.85 15.78
N ARG A 344 1.95 -6.64 16.93
CA ARG A 344 1.60 -7.74 17.84
C ARG A 344 0.62 -8.73 17.22
N ILE A 345 -0.41 -8.24 16.51
CA ILE A 345 -1.36 -9.12 15.82
C ILE A 345 -0.64 -9.93 14.74
N ALA A 346 0.25 -9.29 13.97
CA ALA A 346 1.04 -9.99 12.95
C ALA A 346 1.91 -11.09 13.55
N ARG A 347 2.65 -10.80 14.62
CA ARG A 347 3.51 -11.79 15.30
C ARG A 347 2.72 -12.94 15.90
N GLU A 348 1.49 -12.71 16.35
CA GLU A 348 0.60 -13.76 16.86
C GLU A 348 0.02 -14.62 15.73
N ALA A 349 -0.35 -14.01 14.59
CA ALA A 349 -0.97 -14.73 13.48
C ALA A 349 0.04 -15.51 12.61
N GLU A 350 1.25 -14.99 12.45
CA GLU A 350 2.26 -15.57 11.54
C GLU A 350 2.67 -17.02 11.81
N PRO A 351 2.79 -17.51 13.07
CA PRO A 351 3.14 -18.89 13.37
C PRO A 351 2.14 -19.92 12.82
N ASP A 352 0.86 -19.55 12.71
CA ASP A 352 -0.23 -20.43 12.25
C ASP A 352 -0.42 -20.42 10.73
N LEU A 353 0.41 -19.66 10.00
CA LEU A 353 0.33 -19.60 8.55
C LEU A 353 0.81 -20.90 7.90
N PRO A 354 0.11 -21.40 6.86
CA PRO A 354 0.48 -22.61 6.15
C PRO A 354 1.62 -22.34 5.16
N TYR A 355 2.75 -21.80 5.63
CA TYR A 355 3.89 -21.41 4.80
C TYR A 355 4.44 -22.57 3.96
N GLY A 356 4.44 -23.79 4.51
CA GLY A 356 4.82 -25.00 3.78
C GLY A 356 3.97 -25.20 2.54
N ASP A 357 2.64 -25.19 2.70
CA ASP A 357 1.71 -25.33 1.58
C ASP A 357 1.83 -24.16 0.61
N TRP A 358 1.99 -22.93 1.11
CA TRP A 358 2.13 -21.78 0.24
C TRP A 358 3.39 -21.83 -0.61
N LEU A 359 4.51 -22.30 -0.05
CA LEU A 359 5.77 -22.40 -0.78
C LEU A 359 5.67 -23.34 -1.98
N PHE A 360 4.92 -24.44 -1.87
CA PHE A 360 4.82 -25.45 -2.93
C PHE A 360 3.62 -25.25 -3.86
N ASN A 361 2.51 -24.73 -3.34
CA ASN A 361 1.20 -24.77 -4.01
C ASN A 361 0.56 -23.40 -4.23
N ARG A 362 1.11 -22.30 -3.69
CA ARG A 362 0.48 -20.96 -3.85
C ARG A 362 0.62 -20.44 -5.26
N VAL A 363 1.81 -20.59 -5.86
CA VAL A 363 2.13 -20.04 -7.19
C VAL A 363 1.59 -20.95 -8.28
N ALA A 364 0.99 -20.36 -9.31
CA ALA A 364 0.58 -21.10 -10.49
C ALA A 364 1.81 -21.65 -11.22
N HIS A 365 2.09 -22.95 -11.06
CA HIS A 365 3.07 -23.63 -11.92
C HIS A 365 2.51 -23.65 -13.33
N ALA A 366 3.22 -23.03 -14.27
CA ALA A 366 2.94 -23.22 -15.69
C ALA A 366 2.92 -24.74 -15.92
N ARG A 367 1.75 -25.29 -16.24
CA ARG A 367 1.65 -26.67 -16.70
C ARG A 367 2.57 -26.73 -17.91
N SER A 368 3.75 -27.31 -17.73
CA SER A 368 4.66 -27.62 -18.84
C SER A 368 3.81 -28.24 -19.92
N CYS A 369 3.82 -27.68 -21.12
CA CYS A 369 3.21 -28.27 -22.30
C CYS A 369 3.54 -29.78 -22.28
N ARG A 370 2.57 -30.63 -21.92
CA ARG A 370 2.71 -32.09 -22.04
C ARG A 370 2.52 -32.44 -23.51
N GLY A 371 3.44 -31.96 -24.33
CA GLY A 371 3.81 -32.55 -25.61
C GLY A 371 5.09 -33.34 -25.37
N GLY A 372 4.98 -34.49 -24.72
CA GLY A 372 6.13 -35.29 -24.33
C GLY A 372 5.67 -36.58 -23.68
N ARG A 373 5.79 -37.66 -24.43
CA ARG A 373 5.38 -39.05 -24.14
C ARG A 373 5.39 -39.40 -22.66
N ALA A 374 4.25 -39.90 -22.18
CA ALA A 374 4.12 -40.51 -20.87
C ALA A 374 5.06 -41.72 -20.75
N HIS A 375 5.96 -41.71 -19.78
CA HIS A 375 6.51 -42.93 -19.19
C HIS A 375 5.77 -43.17 -17.86
N PRO A 376 5.17 -44.35 -17.62
CA PRO A 376 4.49 -44.60 -16.37
C PRO A 376 5.52 -45.06 -15.33
N GLN A 377 5.70 -44.29 -14.26
CA GLN A 377 6.20 -44.83 -13.00
C GLN A 377 5.02 -44.90 -12.02
N ARG A 378 4.68 -46.13 -11.63
CA ARG A 378 3.75 -46.46 -10.56
C ARG A 378 4.51 -46.53 -9.23
N SER A 379 3.96 -45.90 -8.19
CA SER A 379 3.95 -46.34 -6.78
C SER A 379 3.42 -45.17 -5.92
N HIS A 380 2.48 -45.27 -4.98
CA HIS A 380 1.64 -46.34 -4.47
C HIS A 380 0.35 -45.68 -3.95
N GLY A 381 -0.80 -46.18 -4.40
CA GLY A 381 -2.08 -45.98 -3.72
C GLY A 381 -2.57 -47.36 -3.31
N ALA A 382 -2.74 -47.57 -2.01
CA ALA A 382 -3.40 -48.73 -1.46
C ALA A 382 -4.90 -48.65 -1.78
N ALA A 383 -5.45 -49.66 -2.46
CA ALA A 383 -6.71 -50.32 -2.13
C ALA A 383 -7.16 -51.33 -3.22
N SER A 384 -7.62 -52.48 -2.72
CA SER A 384 -8.58 -53.44 -3.28
C SER A 384 -8.24 -54.29 -4.53
N LEU A 385 -8.05 -55.59 -4.25
CA LEU A 385 -8.72 -56.78 -4.82
C LEU A 385 -8.72 -57.00 -6.35
N GLY A 386 -8.13 -58.14 -6.79
CA GLY A 386 -8.46 -58.78 -8.08
C GLY A 386 -7.30 -59.52 -8.76
N ALA A 387 -7.42 -60.84 -8.88
CA ALA A 387 -6.47 -61.83 -9.42
C ALA A 387 -6.27 -61.77 -10.98
N PRO A 388 -5.37 -62.58 -11.59
CA PRO A 388 -4.57 -62.20 -12.77
C PRO A 388 -4.87 -62.91 -14.11
N ALA A 389 -4.40 -62.34 -15.24
CA ALA A 389 -4.09 -63.02 -16.53
C ALA A 389 -3.17 -62.11 -17.39
N LYS A 390 -1.91 -62.47 -17.70
CA LYS A 390 -1.34 -63.25 -18.84
C LYS A 390 -1.48 -62.65 -20.26
N GLY A 391 -0.34 -62.48 -20.96
CA GLY A 391 -0.17 -62.33 -22.43
C GLY A 391 0.65 -61.09 -22.85
N ALA A 392 1.92 -61.22 -23.22
CA ALA A 392 2.47 -61.25 -24.61
C ALA A 392 2.14 -59.96 -25.41
N GLY A 393 3.06 -59.14 -25.92
CA GLY A 393 4.31 -59.38 -26.65
C GLY A 393 4.19 -58.73 -28.04
N VAL A 394 5.31 -58.25 -28.62
CA VAL A 394 5.47 -57.65 -29.98
C VAL A 394 5.08 -56.14 -30.05
N GLY A 395 5.87 -55.19 -30.57
CA GLY A 395 7.02 -55.19 -31.47
C GLY A 395 6.69 -54.29 -32.66
N GLY A 396 7.47 -53.23 -32.93
CA GLY A 396 7.22 -52.34 -34.07
C GLY A 396 8.05 -51.06 -34.08
N LEU A 397 9.21 -51.15 -34.73
CA LEU A 397 10.01 -50.02 -35.23
C LEU A 397 9.32 -49.41 -36.45
N THR A 398 9.31 -48.08 -36.56
CA THR A 398 9.45 -47.39 -37.86
C THR A 398 10.10 -46.02 -37.67
N GLN A 399 11.14 -45.80 -38.48
CA GLN A 399 11.78 -44.52 -38.79
C GLN A 399 10.98 -43.81 -39.88
N ASP A 400 10.96 -42.47 -39.84
CA ASP A 400 11.16 -41.54 -40.98
C ASP A 400 10.96 -40.12 -40.42
N ARG A 401 12.01 -39.27 -40.39
CA ARG A 401 12.67 -38.48 -41.45
C ARG A 401 11.92 -37.19 -41.83
N ASP A 402 12.71 -36.13 -41.72
CA ASP A 402 12.69 -34.84 -42.42
C ASP A 402 11.86 -33.66 -41.88
N GLY A 403 12.56 -32.51 -41.76
CA GLY A 403 11.98 -31.17 -41.87
C GLY A 403 12.17 -30.21 -40.70
N ALA A 404 13.39 -29.71 -40.46
CA ALA A 404 13.64 -28.49 -39.67
C ALA A 404 13.33 -27.21 -40.51
N PRO A 405 13.38 -25.96 -40.00
CA PRO A 405 13.71 -25.48 -38.65
C PRO A 405 12.74 -24.41 -38.07
N ALA A 406 12.70 -24.26 -36.75
CA ALA A 406 12.21 -23.04 -36.11
C ALA A 406 13.27 -22.52 -35.13
N SER A 407 13.65 -21.28 -35.37
CA SER A 407 14.63 -20.45 -34.69
C SER A 407 14.29 -20.22 -33.21
N ALA A 408 15.27 -20.48 -32.35
CA ALA A 408 15.23 -20.20 -30.92
C ALA A 408 15.74 -18.77 -30.62
N PRO A 409 15.18 -18.08 -29.60
CA PRO A 409 15.92 -17.09 -28.85
C PRO A 409 16.38 -17.66 -27.50
N VAL A 410 17.70 -17.70 -27.39
CA VAL A 410 18.60 -17.64 -26.23
C VAL A 410 17.92 -17.40 -24.86
N ARG A 411 17.98 -18.43 -24.00
CA ARG A 411 17.79 -18.35 -22.55
C ARG A 411 19.03 -17.72 -21.89
N GLY A 412 18.91 -16.48 -21.41
CA GLY A 412 19.78 -15.95 -20.35
C GLY A 412 19.21 -16.33 -18.99
N GLN A 413 19.69 -17.43 -18.40
CA GLN A 413 19.35 -17.81 -17.03
C GLN A 413 20.07 -16.90 -16.04
N MET A 414 19.33 -16.19 -15.20
CA MET A 414 19.88 -15.59 -13.98
C MET A 414 19.22 -16.28 -12.78
N ARG A 415 20.03 -17.08 -12.07
CA ARG A 415 19.64 -17.74 -10.82
C ARG A 415 19.67 -16.72 -9.67
N PRO A 416 18.75 -16.78 -8.69
CA PRO A 416 18.80 -15.91 -7.52
C PRO A 416 19.93 -16.36 -6.57
N ARG A 417 20.72 -15.39 -6.08
CA ARG A 417 21.67 -15.60 -4.98
C ARG A 417 20.97 -15.37 -3.64
N ARG A 418 21.27 -16.25 -2.69
CA ARG A 418 20.94 -16.13 -1.25
C ARG A 418 21.56 -14.85 -0.67
N GLY A 419 20.91 -14.30 0.35
CA GLY A 419 21.26 -13.03 0.98
C GLY A 419 22.61 -13.02 1.70
N LEU A 420 23.13 -11.80 1.86
CA LEU A 420 24.14 -11.40 2.84
C LEU A 420 23.99 -9.90 3.08
N ASP A 421 24.07 -9.52 4.36
CA ASP A 421 24.28 -8.17 4.87
C ASP A 421 25.63 -7.61 4.41
N GLU A 422 25.67 -6.35 3.97
CA GLU A 422 26.71 -5.35 4.28
C GLU A 422 26.28 -3.96 3.75
N PRO A 423 26.60 -2.84 4.45
CA PRO A 423 26.02 -1.53 4.16
C PRO A 423 26.76 -0.84 3.01
N ALA A 424 26.02 -0.43 1.97
CA ALA A 424 26.57 0.33 0.85
C ALA A 424 26.34 1.84 1.04
N ASN A 425 27.43 2.58 1.20
CA ASN A 425 27.53 4.04 1.22
C ASN A 425 27.25 4.62 -0.20
N PRO A 426 26.37 5.62 -0.40
CA PRO A 426 26.02 6.08 -1.73
C PRO A 426 27.01 7.15 -2.23
N ALA A 427 27.90 6.77 -3.15
CA ALA A 427 28.62 7.71 -3.99
C ALA A 427 28.18 7.53 -5.45
N GLY A 428 27.56 8.56 -6.00
CA GLY A 428 27.00 8.59 -7.35
C GLY A 428 28.02 8.26 -8.44
N ARG A 429 27.59 7.42 -9.39
CA ARG A 429 28.33 7.14 -10.63
C ARG A 429 28.19 8.32 -11.58
N VAL A 430 29.25 9.11 -11.71
CA VAL A 430 29.45 10.08 -12.80
C VAL A 430 29.75 9.31 -14.10
N ARG A 431 29.00 9.58 -15.17
CA ARG A 431 29.33 9.15 -16.55
C ARG A 431 30.06 10.28 -17.32
N PRO A 432 30.92 9.95 -18.31
CA PRO A 432 31.85 10.91 -18.90
C PRO A 432 31.19 11.83 -19.94
N ALA A 433 31.65 13.08 -19.97
CA ALA A 433 31.26 14.11 -20.94
C ALA A 433 31.89 13.87 -22.32
N ARG A 434 31.09 14.10 -23.37
CA ARG A 434 31.53 14.15 -24.78
C ARG A 434 32.04 15.55 -25.12
N GLU A 435 33.15 15.60 -25.86
CA GLU A 435 33.76 16.79 -26.44
C GLU A 435 32.92 17.44 -27.55
N GLY A 436 33.00 18.78 -27.65
CA GLY A 436 32.37 19.57 -28.72
C GLY A 436 32.76 21.06 -28.73
N ARG A 437 34.00 21.34 -29.17
CA ARG A 437 34.56 22.55 -29.83
C ARG A 437 33.90 23.94 -29.64
N GLY A 438 34.73 24.94 -29.25
CA GLY A 438 34.52 26.35 -29.64
C GLY A 438 35.31 27.46 -28.91
N ARG A 439 36.55 27.76 -29.38
CA ARG A 439 37.30 29.06 -29.39
C ARG A 439 37.40 29.92 -28.09
N ARG A 440 38.56 29.98 -27.40
CA ARG A 440 39.78 30.87 -27.54
C ARG A 440 39.79 32.07 -26.52
N PRO A 441 40.95 32.67 -26.16
CA PRO A 441 41.57 32.50 -24.84
C PRO A 441 41.75 33.80 -24.03
N GLN A 442 41.93 33.71 -22.70
CA GLN A 442 42.56 34.79 -21.91
C GLN A 442 43.36 34.29 -20.69
N ARG A 443 44.65 34.67 -20.73
CA ARG A 443 45.76 34.81 -19.77
C ARG A 443 45.63 34.39 -18.28
N ARG A 444 46.69 33.69 -17.83
CA ARG A 444 47.27 33.50 -16.46
C ARG A 444 47.55 34.82 -15.71
N PRO A 445 47.72 34.87 -14.36
CA PRO A 445 48.85 34.27 -13.57
C PRO A 445 48.42 33.51 -12.28
N ASP A 446 49.03 32.36 -11.97
CA ASP A 446 50.19 32.11 -11.08
C ASP A 446 50.00 32.46 -9.58
N ARG A 447 50.07 31.41 -8.73
CA ARG A 447 50.74 31.28 -7.41
C ARG A 447 50.20 30.00 -6.75
N ASP A 448 50.90 28.86 -6.78
CA ASP A 448 52.11 28.48 -6.02
C ASP A 448 51.85 28.31 -4.52
N HIS A 449 51.68 27.05 -4.07
CA HIS A 449 52.55 26.38 -3.09
C HIS A 449 51.95 25.09 -2.48
N ARG A 450 52.55 23.98 -2.89
CA ARG A 450 53.18 22.93 -2.05
C ARG A 450 52.47 22.39 -0.79
N ARG A 451 52.33 21.06 -0.87
CA ARG A 451 52.70 20.01 0.12
C ARG A 451 51.68 19.62 1.20
N ALA A 452 51.14 18.40 1.00
CA ALA A 452 50.70 17.47 2.03
C ALA A 452 51.88 17.09 2.98
N PRO A 453 51.63 16.41 4.14
CA PRO A 453 51.37 14.97 4.09
C PRO A 453 50.40 14.41 5.15
N ARG A 454 49.99 13.15 4.88
CA ARG A 454 49.30 12.20 5.75
C ARG A 454 50.19 11.71 6.91
N ALA A 455 49.57 11.45 8.06
CA ALA A 455 49.79 10.34 9.00
C ALA A 455 48.65 10.42 10.03
N GLY A 456 48.02 9.39 10.59
CA GLY A 456 48.36 7.98 10.73
C GLY A 456 48.09 7.57 12.18
N ALA A 457 47.15 6.63 12.37
CA ALA A 457 47.07 5.64 13.46
C ALA A 457 46.66 6.02 14.92
N ARG A 458 45.54 5.39 15.33
CA ARG A 458 45.35 4.44 16.47
C ARG A 458 45.33 4.91 17.94
N HIS A 459 44.48 4.19 18.69
CA HIS A 459 44.38 3.97 20.16
C HIS A 459 43.84 5.18 20.97
N GLU A 460 43.05 5.04 22.04
CA GLU A 460 42.71 3.90 22.90
C GLU A 460 41.46 4.22 23.75
N SER A 461 40.83 3.15 24.24
CA SER A 461 39.78 3.10 25.26
C SER A 461 40.27 3.53 26.65
N VAL A 462 39.44 4.26 27.40
CA VAL A 462 39.55 4.34 28.87
C VAL A 462 38.15 4.28 29.52
N ARG A 463 37.93 3.25 30.34
CA ARG A 463 36.92 3.21 31.41
C ARG A 463 37.60 3.56 32.74
N GLY A 464 36.90 4.25 33.64
CA GLY A 464 37.25 4.44 35.05
C GLY A 464 36.16 5.20 35.83
N PRO A 465 36.00 5.01 37.16
CA PRO A 465 34.72 4.52 37.73
C PRO A 465 34.23 5.40 38.95
N PRO A 466 33.41 4.96 39.96
CA PRO A 466 32.37 5.79 40.61
C PRO A 466 32.54 6.04 42.15
N GLY A 467 31.63 6.84 42.76
CA GLY A 467 31.38 6.97 44.23
C GLY A 467 30.72 8.33 44.58
N ALA A 468 29.48 8.44 45.09
CA ALA A 468 28.93 8.11 46.43
C ALA A 468 29.43 9.14 47.52
N VAL A 469 28.70 9.74 48.49
CA VAL A 469 27.46 9.47 49.27
C VAL A 469 27.02 10.81 49.96
N GLY A 470 25.71 11.11 50.09
CA GLY A 470 25.02 11.30 51.40
C GLY A 470 24.52 12.73 51.67
N ALA A 471 23.54 13.04 52.53
CA ALA A 471 22.39 12.35 53.13
C ALA A 471 21.52 13.42 53.87
N LEU A 472 20.29 13.04 54.21
CA LEU A 472 19.41 13.51 55.30
C LEU A 472 18.36 14.65 55.12
N VAL A 473 17.14 14.22 55.52
CA VAL A 473 15.77 14.79 55.73
C VAL A 473 15.73 15.39 57.18
N PRO A 474 14.78 16.23 57.70
CA PRO A 474 13.32 16.05 57.58
C PRO A 474 12.32 17.25 57.66
N ALA A 475 11.06 16.91 57.27
CA ALA A 475 9.70 17.30 57.71
C ALA A 475 9.46 18.68 58.40
N THR A 476 8.36 19.43 58.14
CA THR A 476 6.98 19.12 58.56
C THR A 476 5.95 20.19 58.10
N VAL A 477 4.67 19.76 57.90
CA VAL A 477 3.35 20.44 58.18
C VAL A 477 3.04 21.74 57.42
N GLY A 478 1.93 21.96 56.70
CA GLY A 478 0.48 21.65 56.80
C GLY A 478 -0.23 22.75 55.98
N ARG A 479 -1.37 22.59 55.31
CA ARG A 479 -2.74 22.56 55.88
C ARG A 479 -3.75 22.50 54.71
N ALA A 480 -4.84 21.78 54.91
CA ALA A 480 -5.98 21.62 54.00
C ALA A 480 -6.98 22.78 54.06
N VAL A 481 -7.72 23.04 52.97
CA VAL A 481 -9.12 23.56 52.91
C VAL A 481 -9.68 23.19 51.50
N ARG A 482 -10.51 22.15 51.37
CA ARG A 482 -11.99 22.15 51.24
C ARG A 482 -12.57 22.82 49.98
N GLU A 483 -13.08 21.97 49.10
CA GLU A 483 -14.30 22.10 48.27
C GLU A 483 -15.53 22.52 49.12
N PRO A 484 -16.66 23.02 48.54
CA PRO A 484 -17.41 22.30 47.48
C PRO A 484 -18.23 23.11 46.45
N ALA A 485 -18.67 22.34 45.44
CA ALA A 485 -19.96 22.36 44.73
C ALA A 485 -20.49 23.66 44.08
N GLY A 486 -20.66 23.56 42.76
CA GLY A 486 -21.46 24.41 41.88
C GLY A 486 -21.45 23.81 40.48
#